data_AF-A0A800LR07-F1
#
_entry.id   AF-A0A800LR07-F1
#
_cell.length_a   1.000
_cell.length_b   1.000
_cell.length_c   1.000
_cell.angle_alpha   90.00
_cell.angle_beta   90.00
_cell.angle_gamma   90.00
#
_symmetry.space_group_name_H-M   'P 1'
#
loop_
_entity.id
_entity.type
_entity.pdbx_description
1 polymer ?
#
loop_
_entity_poly.entity_id
_entity_poly.type
_entity_poly.pdbx_seq_one_letter_code
_entity_poly.pdbx_strand_id
1 'polypeptide(L)'
;MSNDLTHLDQPSDLAHAAIRYKEAFIEVSHRAAQAAIARENMQLANCDAYEAFNADRQANFDADEEPPVSMGFTGQLSDQLGKDQKVMGKEAFQAKLRSDQCKAAMQRAEFNVDSSRRSLEEAEQDLLSEARVSKA
;
A
#
# COMPACT_ATOMS: atom_id res chain seq x y z
N MET A 1 44.38 3.40 44.59
CA MET A 1 43.72 4.71 44.47
C MET A 1 42.65 4.58 43.41
N SER A 2 41.52 3.96 43.74
CA SER A 2 40.32 3.98 42.91
C SER A 2 39.59 5.28 43.23
N ASN A 3 39.33 6.09 42.21
CA ASN A 3 38.35 7.17 42.31
C ASN A 3 37.47 7.09 41.06
N ASP A 4 36.27 6.58 41.32
CA ASP A 4 34.97 6.83 40.71
C ASP A 4 34.92 8.00 39.70
N LEU A 5 34.53 7.67 38.47
CA LEU A 5 34.18 8.63 37.41
C LEU A 5 33.03 8.10 36.54
N THR A 6 32.10 7.31 37.11
CA THR A 6 30.97 6.72 36.37
C THR A 6 29.63 7.44 36.56
N HIS A 7 29.60 8.61 37.21
CA HIS A 7 28.34 9.21 37.65
C HIS A 7 27.88 10.49 36.91
N LEU A 8 28.48 10.85 35.77
CA LEU A 8 28.20 12.13 35.08
C LEU A 8 27.43 12.05 33.75
N ASP A 9 27.17 10.88 33.16
CA ASP A 9 26.49 10.78 31.85
C ASP A 9 24.99 10.39 31.89
N GLN A 10 24.45 10.01 33.06
CA GLN A 10 23.06 9.55 33.22
C GLN A 10 21.94 10.47 32.70
N PRO A 11 21.98 11.82 32.85
CA PRO A 11 20.93 12.68 32.29
C PRO A 11 21.00 12.76 30.76
N SER A 12 22.17 12.45 30.17
CA SER A 12 22.35 12.43 28.72
C SER A 12 21.68 11.18 28.12
N ASP A 13 21.83 10.02 28.77
CA ASP A 13 21.29 8.75 28.26
C ASP A 13 19.76 8.71 28.30
N LEU A 14 19.15 9.22 29.39
CA LEU A 14 17.70 9.34 29.48
C LEU A 14 17.14 10.32 28.44
N ALA A 15 17.82 11.44 28.20
CA ALA A 15 17.41 12.40 27.17
C ALA A 15 17.51 11.80 25.76
N HIS A 16 18.57 11.05 25.47
CA HIS A 16 18.72 10.33 24.19
C HIS A 16 17.63 9.26 24.01
N ALA A 17 17.31 8.48 25.04
CA ALA A 17 16.22 7.50 24.99
C ALA A 17 14.86 8.17 24.73
N ALA A 18 14.60 9.32 25.35
CA ALA A 18 13.38 10.10 25.12
C ALA A 18 13.28 10.66 23.70
N ILE A 19 14.41 11.11 23.12
CA ILE A 19 14.46 11.54 21.73
C ILE A 19 14.15 10.37 20.79
N ARG A 20 14.78 9.19 20.99
CA ARG A 20 14.52 8.00 20.17
C ARG A 20 13.07 7.53 20.24
N TYR A 21 12.47 7.51 21.43
CA TYR A 21 11.06 7.17 21.59
C TYR A 21 10.15 8.16 20.83
N LYS A 22 10.44 9.46 20.94
CA LYS A 22 9.70 10.49 20.19
C LYS A 22 9.82 10.29 18.68
N GLU A 23 11.03 10.00 18.18
CA GLU A 23 11.27 9.75 16.76
C GLU A 23 10.55 8.50 16.27
N ALA A 24 10.61 7.40 17.03
CA ALA A 24 9.88 6.17 16.73
C ALA A 24 8.36 6.40 16.69
N PHE A 25 7.82 7.22 17.60
CA PHE A 25 6.40 7.58 17.61
C PHE A 25 5.99 8.36 16.36
N ILE A 26 6.79 9.35 15.97
CA ILE A 26 6.58 10.10 14.73
C ILE A 26 6.65 9.15 13.53
N GLU A 27 7.62 8.23 13.50
CA GLU A 27 7.73 7.26 12.41
C GLU A 27 6.50 6.37 12.30
N VAL A 28 6.00 5.80 13.40
CA VAL A 28 4.77 4.99 13.41
C VAL A 28 3.59 5.76 12.83
N SER A 29 3.40 7.02 13.27
CA SER A 29 2.30 7.85 12.76
C SER A 29 2.41 8.10 11.25
N HIS A 30 3.63 8.36 10.75
CA HIS A 30 3.88 8.58 9.33
C HIS A 30 3.64 7.30 8.51
N ARG A 31 4.11 6.14 8.99
CA ARG A 31 3.86 4.85 8.35
C ARG A 31 2.37 4.51 8.33
N ALA A 32 1.64 4.80 9.41
CA ALA A 32 0.20 4.59 9.48
C ALA A 32 -0.55 5.44 8.44
N ALA A 33 -0.16 6.71 8.27
CA ALA A 33 -0.71 7.56 7.21
C ALA A 33 -0.40 7.01 5.80
N GLN A 34 0.82 6.52 5.56
CA GLN A 34 1.18 5.89 4.30
C GLN A 34 0.37 4.61 4.02
N ALA A 35 0.13 3.80 5.04
CA ALA A 35 -0.71 2.60 4.92
C ALA A 35 -2.16 2.94 4.60
N ALA A 36 -2.71 4.02 5.20
CA ALA A 36 -4.04 4.51 4.86
C ALA A 36 -4.15 4.92 3.38
N ILE A 37 -3.18 5.70 2.88
CA ILE A 37 -3.13 6.10 1.45
C ILE A 37 -2.99 4.87 0.55
N ALA A 38 -2.14 3.90 0.92
CA ALA A 38 -1.99 2.67 0.15
C ALA A 38 -3.28 1.84 0.09
N ARG A 39 -4.06 1.84 1.18
CA ARG A 39 -5.36 1.17 1.24
C ARG A 39 -6.40 1.86 0.37
N GLU A 40 -6.47 3.19 0.39
CA GLU A 40 -7.34 3.98 -0.50
C GLU A 40 -7.01 3.72 -1.97
N ASN A 41 -5.72 3.75 -2.33
CA ASN A 41 -5.26 3.45 -3.69
C ASN A 41 -5.62 2.02 -4.14
N MET A 42 -5.56 1.05 -3.22
CA MET A 42 -5.98 -0.33 -3.50
C MET A 42 -7.48 -0.43 -3.75
N GLN A 43 -8.30 0.32 -3.01
CA GLN A 43 -9.74 0.36 -3.23
C GLN A 43 -10.08 0.97 -4.59
N LEU A 44 -9.44 2.10 -4.96
CA LEU A 44 -9.62 2.71 -6.27
C LEU A 44 -9.21 1.76 -7.40
N ALA A 45 -8.01 1.15 -7.30
CA ALA A 45 -7.54 0.21 -8.31
C ALA A 45 -8.45 -1.03 -8.45
N ASN A 46 -9.11 -1.47 -7.37
CA ASN A 46 -10.11 -2.53 -7.46
C ASN A 46 -11.37 -2.08 -8.20
N CYS A 47 -11.87 -0.88 -7.93
CA CYS A 47 -13.01 -0.32 -8.66
C CYS A 47 -12.68 -0.25 -10.16
N ASP A 48 -11.52 0.30 -10.52
CA ASP A 48 -11.06 0.39 -11.90
C ASP A 48 -10.97 -1.00 -12.57
N ALA A 49 -10.48 -2.01 -11.84
CA ALA A 49 -10.40 -3.38 -12.34
C ALA A 49 -11.79 -4.01 -12.57
N TYR A 50 -12.76 -3.74 -11.69
CA TYR A 50 -14.14 -4.19 -11.88
C TYR A 50 -14.83 -3.47 -13.04
N GLU A 51 -14.60 -2.16 -13.19
CA GLU A 51 -15.14 -1.39 -14.31
C GLU A 51 -14.59 -1.89 -15.65
N ALA A 52 -13.29 -2.11 -15.76
CA ALA A 52 -12.67 -2.64 -16.96
C ALA A 52 -13.14 -4.08 -17.27
N PHE A 53 -13.31 -4.92 -16.25
CA PHE A 53 -13.88 -6.25 -16.42
C PHE A 53 -15.33 -6.23 -16.90
N ASN A 54 -16.15 -5.34 -16.34
CA ASN A 54 -17.54 -5.18 -16.77
C ASN A 54 -17.63 -4.64 -18.20
N ALA A 55 -16.75 -3.70 -18.58
CA ALA A 55 -16.66 -3.19 -19.93
C ALA A 55 -16.29 -4.29 -20.94
N ASP A 56 -15.29 -5.13 -20.63
CA ASP A 56 -14.93 -6.29 -21.45
C ASP A 56 -16.11 -7.27 -21.59
N ARG A 57 -16.80 -7.56 -20.48
CA ARG A 57 -17.97 -8.44 -20.50
C ARG A 57 -19.13 -7.87 -21.31
N GLN A 58 -19.36 -6.56 -21.24
CA GLN A 58 -20.40 -5.90 -22.02
C GLN A 58 -20.05 -5.93 -23.51
N ALA A 59 -18.79 -5.65 -23.88
CA ALA A 59 -18.36 -5.78 -25.28
C ALA A 59 -18.48 -7.21 -25.81
N ASN A 60 -18.24 -8.22 -24.97
CA ASN A 60 -18.47 -9.61 -25.34
C ASN A 60 -19.96 -9.90 -25.58
N PHE A 61 -20.86 -9.33 -24.77
CA PHE A 61 -22.30 -9.48 -24.95
C PHE A 61 -22.79 -8.76 -26.22
N ASP A 62 -22.35 -7.52 -26.44
CA ASP A 62 -22.75 -6.71 -27.59
C ASP A 62 -22.20 -7.29 -28.92
N ALA A 63 -21.09 -8.03 -28.87
CA ALA A 63 -20.53 -8.74 -30.03
C ALA A 63 -21.33 -9.98 -30.44
N ASP A 64 -22.06 -10.61 -29.50
CA ASP A 64 -22.92 -11.77 -29.77
C ASP A 64 -24.30 -11.36 -30.34
N GLU A 65 -24.67 -10.08 -30.25
CA GLU A 65 -25.84 -9.53 -30.95
C GLU A 65 -25.49 -9.32 -32.43
N GLU A 66 -26.00 -10.21 -33.31
CA GLU A 66 -25.81 -10.08 -34.76
C GLU A 66 -26.25 -8.70 -35.26
N PRO A 67 -25.36 -7.91 -35.90
CA PRO A 67 -25.76 -6.67 -36.53
C PRO A 67 -26.76 -7.00 -37.66
N PRO A 68 -27.85 -6.22 -37.83
CA PRO A 68 -28.84 -6.48 -38.86
C PRO A 68 -28.13 -6.59 -40.21
N VAL A 69 -28.25 -7.76 -40.84
CA VAL A 69 -27.56 -8.14 -42.07
C VAL A 69 -27.92 -7.14 -43.18
N SER A 70 -27.10 -6.10 -43.35
CA SER A 70 -27.20 -5.18 -44.47
C SER A 70 -26.36 -5.75 -45.61
N MET A 71 -27.04 -6.16 -46.68
CA MET A 71 -26.45 -6.76 -47.87
C MET A 71 -25.27 -5.92 -48.41
N GLY A 72 -24.02 -6.39 -48.22
CA GLY A 72 -22.87 -5.99 -49.03
C GLY A 72 -21.74 -5.15 -48.39
N PHE A 73 -21.85 -4.70 -47.13
CA PHE A 73 -20.86 -3.80 -46.50
C PHE A 73 -20.30 -4.27 -45.13
N THR A 74 -20.56 -5.51 -44.71
CA THR A 74 -20.37 -5.96 -43.32
C THR A 74 -18.98 -6.50 -42.96
N GLY A 75 -18.09 -6.73 -43.94
CA GLY A 75 -16.77 -7.32 -43.70
C GLY A 75 -15.84 -6.46 -42.84
N GLN A 76 -15.80 -5.15 -43.06
CA GLN A 76 -14.93 -4.23 -42.31
C GLN A 76 -15.43 -3.94 -40.90
N LEU A 77 -16.75 -3.94 -40.66
CA LEU A 77 -17.33 -3.73 -39.33
C LEU A 77 -17.03 -4.90 -38.38
N SER A 78 -17.08 -6.13 -38.90
CA SER A 78 -16.79 -7.35 -38.13
C SER A 78 -15.31 -7.43 -37.69
N ASP A 79 -14.39 -7.04 -38.58
CA ASP A 79 -12.96 -6.95 -38.28
C ASP A 79 -12.61 -5.84 -37.28
N GLN A 80 -13.39 -4.75 -37.26
CA GLN A 80 -13.23 -3.65 -36.30
C GLN A 80 -13.68 -4.10 -34.90
N LEU A 81 -14.88 -4.70 -34.79
CA LEU A 81 -15.44 -5.19 -33.53
C LEU A 81 -14.50 -6.19 -32.82
N GLY A 82 -13.95 -7.13 -33.57
CA GLY A 82 -13.00 -8.12 -33.03
C GLY A 82 -11.64 -7.53 -32.61
N LYS A 83 -11.26 -6.36 -33.13
CA LYS A 83 -10.06 -5.62 -32.64
C LYS A 83 -10.38 -4.88 -31.36
N ASP A 84 -11.54 -4.23 -31.28
CA ASP A 84 -11.96 -3.46 -30.10
C ASP A 84 -12.14 -4.38 -28.88
N GLN A 85 -12.73 -5.56 -29.06
CA GLN A 85 -12.86 -6.60 -28.03
C GLN A 85 -11.49 -7.09 -27.50
N LYS A 86 -10.49 -7.24 -28.39
CA LYS A 86 -9.12 -7.60 -27.99
C LYS A 86 -8.41 -6.48 -27.22
N VAL A 87 -8.74 -5.22 -27.49
CA VAL A 87 -8.20 -4.07 -26.75
C VAL A 87 -8.82 -4.02 -25.36
N MET A 88 -10.15 -4.14 -25.27
CA MET A 88 -10.90 -4.17 -24.00
C MET A 88 -10.42 -5.31 -23.07
N GLY A 89 -10.22 -6.52 -23.60
CA GLY A 89 -9.69 -7.63 -22.80
C GLY A 89 -8.25 -7.41 -22.28
N LYS A 90 -7.41 -6.70 -23.05
CA LYS A 90 -6.07 -6.30 -22.59
C LYS A 90 -6.13 -5.25 -21.50
N GLU A 91 -7.06 -4.29 -21.61
CA GLU A 91 -7.27 -3.25 -20.61
C GLU A 91 -7.77 -3.86 -19.29
N ALA A 92 -8.74 -4.79 -19.34
CA ALA A 92 -9.22 -5.53 -18.18
C ALA A 92 -8.09 -6.31 -17.49
N PHE A 93 -7.24 -6.98 -18.27
CA PHE A 93 -6.06 -7.68 -17.72
C PHE A 93 -5.07 -6.72 -17.06
N GLN A 94 -4.80 -5.57 -17.70
CA GLN A 94 -3.89 -4.57 -17.16
C GLN A 94 -4.43 -3.93 -15.87
N ALA A 95 -5.73 -3.64 -15.83
CA ALA A 95 -6.39 -3.10 -14.64
C ALA A 95 -6.33 -4.09 -13.48
N LYS A 96 -6.59 -5.38 -13.73
CA LYS A 96 -6.41 -6.44 -12.72
C LYS A 96 -4.97 -6.53 -12.22
N LEU A 97 -3.98 -6.48 -13.12
CA LEU A 97 -2.57 -6.50 -12.71
C LEU A 97 -2.21 -5.30 -11.83
N ARG A 98 -2.74 -4.10 -12.13
CA ARG A 98 -2.54 -2.91 -11.29
C ARG A 98 -3.19 -3.08 -9.92
N SER A 99 -4.41 -3.60 -9.85
CA SER A 99 -5.07 -3.94 -8.58
C SER A 99 -4.22 -4.89 -7.73
N ASP A 100 -3.67 -5.95 -8.32
CA ASP A 100 -2.80 -6.90 -7.61
C ASP A 100 -1.50 -6.24 -7.12
N GLN A 101 -0.90 -5.34 -7.92
CA GLN A 101 0.26 -4.55 -7.50
C GLN A 101 -0.06 -3.60 -6.35
N CYS A 102 -1.20 -2.92 -6.40
CA CYS A 102 -1.67 -2.05 -5.31
C CYS A 102 -1.94 -2.86 -4.04
N LYS A 103 -2.49 -4.07 -4.14
CA LYS A 103 -2.66 -4.98 -3.02
C LYS A 103 -1.33 -5.37 -2.38
N ALA A 104 -0.33 -5.72 -3.19
CA ALA A 104 1.01 -6.02 -2.68
C ALA A 104 1.67 -4.79 -2.01
N ALA A 105 1.47 -3.59 -2.57
CA ALA A 105 1.96 -2.34 -1.97
C ALA A 105 1.29 -2.04 -0.63
N MET A 106 -0.02 -2.24 -0.52
CA MET A 106 -0.77 -2.08 0.73
C MET A 106 -0.28 -3.06 1.80
N GLN A 107 -0.10 -4.34 1.47
CA GLN A 107 0.44 -5.33 2.42
C GLN A 107 1.85 -4.97 2.91
N ARG A 108 2.71 -4.43 2.04
CA ARG A 108 4.04 -3.92 2.44
C ARG A 108 3.91 -2.72 3.38
N ALA A 109 2.96 -1.83 3.12
CA ALA A 109 2.74 -0.67 3.98
C ALA A 109 2.23 -1.10 5.36
N GLU A 110 1.29 -2.04 5.44
CA GLU A 110 0.82 -2.62 6.71
C GLU A 110 1.98 -3.29 7.48
N PHE A 111 2.79 -4.11 6.81
CA PHE A 111 3.96 -4.72 7.42
C PHE A 111 4.95 -3.69 7.98
N ASN A 112 5.16 -2.58 7.26
CA ASN A 112 6.04 -1.51 7.75
C ASN A 112 5.47 -0.81 8.99
N VAL A 113 4.14 -0.63 9.09
CA VAL A 113 3.50 -0.11 10.30
C VAL A 113 3.74 -1.05 11.48
N ASP A 114 3.53 -2.35 11.28
CA ASP A 114 3.77 -3.35 12.33
C ASP A 114 5.23 -3.38 12.77
N SER A 115 6.17 -3.27 11.82
CA SER A 115 7.59 -3.20 12.12
C SER A 115 7.93 -1.95 12.93
N SER A 116 7.47 -0.77 12.52
CA SER A 116 7.71 0.48 13.27
C SER A 116 7.06 0.46 14.65
N ARG A 117 5.91 -0.22 14.80
CA ARG A 117 5.25 -0.38 16.10
C ARG A 117 6.08 -1.23 17.06
N ARG A 118 6.70 -2.30 16.59
CA ARG A 118 7.66 -3.08 17.41
C ARG A 118 8.86 -2.22 17.82
N SER A 119 9.41 -1.43 16.91
CA SER A 119 10.51 -0.51 17.24
C SER A 119 10.10 0.57 18.26
N LEU A 120 8.84 1.03 18.22
CA LEU A 120 8.30 1.92 19.25
C LEU A 120 8.24 1.24 20.62
N GLU A 121 7.75 0.00 20.67
CA GLU A 121 7.66 -0.79 21.90
C GLU A 121 9.05 -1.06 22.50
N GLU A 122 10.06 -1.33 21.66
CA GLU A 122 11.46 -1.44 22.06
C GLU A 122 11.99 -0.11 22.64
N ALA A 123 11.77 1.00 21.93
CA ALA A 123 12.20 2.32 22.40
C ALA A 123 11.50 2.76 23.70
N GLU A 124 10.25 2.35 23.91
CA GLU A 124 9.52 2.58 25.16
C GLU A 124 10.14 1.79 26.32
N GLN A 125 10.48 0.51 26.10
CA GLN A 125 11.14 -0.32 27.11
C GLN A 125 12.52 0.24 27.49
N ASP A 126 13.29 0.71 26.51
CA ASP A 126 14.58 1.36 26.73
C ASP A 126 14.43 2.64 27.56
N LEU A 127 13.45 3.49 27.23
CA LEU A 127 13.18 4.69 28.01
C LEU A 127 12.79 4.37 29.47
N LEU A 128 11.96 3.34 29.67
CA LEU A 128 11.54 2.92 31.00
C LEU A 128 12.69 2.31 31.82
N SER A 129 13.64 1.62 31.17
CA SER A 129 14.80 1.04 31.85
C SER A 129 15.76 2.15 32.31
N GLU A 130 16.08 3.11 31.43
CA GLU A 130 16.94 4.26 31.76
C GLU A 130 16.30 5.16 32.84
N ALA A 131 14.99 5.37 32.79
CA ALA A 131 14.28 6.13 33.81
C ALA A 131 14.30 5.47 35.20
N ARG A 132 14.42 4.14 35.27
CA ARG A 132 14.57 3.40 36.53
C ARG A 132 15.99 3.50 37.07
N VAL A 133 17.00 3.42 36.20
CA VAL A 133 18.41 3.57 36.57
C VAL A 133 18.69 4.99 37.06
N SER A 134 18.15 6.02 36.42
CA SER A 134 18.31 7.41 36.84
C SER A 134 17.62 7.77 38.18
N LYS A 135 16.72 6.91 38.69
CA LYS A 135 16.04 7.12 39.98
C LYS A 135 16.69 6.37 41.15
N ALA A 136 17.58 5.42 40.87
CA ALA A 136 18.29 4.60 41.87
C ALA A 136 19.58 5.29 42.32
#